data_AF-T0G285-F1
#
_entry.id   AF-T0G285-F1
#
_cell.length_a   1.000
_cell.length_b   1.000
_cell.length_c   1.000
_cell.angle_alpha   90.00
_cell.angle_beta   90.00
_cell.angle_gamma   90.00
#
_symmetry.space_group_name_H-M   'P 1'
#
loop_
_entity.id
_entity.type
_entity.pdbx_description
1 polymer ?
#
loop_
_entity_poly.entity_id
_entity_poly.type
_entity_poly.pdbx_seq_one_letter_code
_entity_poly.pdbx_strand_id
1 'polypeptide(L)'
;MFKIYYLVSKNDPLDFWNLEIKGNSFTIFTYDKTDLDFEIEESQTFETDDLCFQEAEKLIREKLDNGYEAVSPETLQRIDQLEDKLGDLAMEYRASDLGSEEEIISDYHKVLNILFQKNLIHFWPQRPDSDSLLPDEHMPKFYRDHWDRRIQKWKMKNWK
;
A
#
# COMPACT_ATOMS: atom_id res chain seq x y z
N MET A 1 7.25 -11.99 18.43
CA MET A 1 6.95 -10.53 18.38
C MET A 1 6.48 -10.16 16.98
N PHE A 2 5.55 -9.21 16.80
CA PHE A 2 5.18 -8.69 15.47
C PHE A 2 5.47 -7.19 15.41
N LYS A 3 6.18 -6.73 14.37
CA LYS A 3 6.46 -5.31 14.15
C LYS A 3 6.68 -5.05 12.67
N ILE A 4 6.19 -3.92 12.18
CA ILE A 4 6.46 -3.47 10.81
C ILE A 4 7.06 -2.07 10.83
N TYR A 5 8.02 -1.84 9.94
CA TYR A 5 8.65 -0.55 9.71
C TYR A 5 8.34 -0.11 8.30
N TYR A 6 7.92 1.13 8.17
CA TYR A 6 7.59 1.74 6.89
C TYR A 6 8.58 2.85 6.60
N LEU A 7 9.36 2.70 5.54
CA LEU A 7 10.32 3.71 5.10
C LEU A 7 10.01 4.15 3.67
N VAL A 8 10.12 5.44 3.42
CA VAL A 8 9.95 6.06 2.10
C VAL A 8 11.18 6.87 1.74
N SER A 9 11.55 6.90 0.46
CA SER A 9 12.66 7.72 -0.01
C SER A 9 12.28 9.20 0.05
N LYS A 10 13.21 10.02 0.54
CA LYS A 10 13.09 11.48 0.55
C LYS A 10 13.07 12.07 -0.86
N ASN A 11 13.60 11.34 -1.85
CA ASN A 11 13.77 11.83 -3.23
C ASN A 11 12.63 11.42 -4.14
N ASP A 12 12.08 10.23 -3.94
CA ASP A 12 10.95 9.72 -4.70
C ASP A 12 10.03 8.98 -3.74
N PRO A 13 8.91 9.60 -3.36
CA PRO A 13 8.00 8.97 -2.44
C PRO A 13 7.47 7.63 -2.93
N LEU A 14 7.39 7.37 -4.25
CA LEU A 14 7.01 6.06 -4.80
C LEU A 14 8.05 4.95 -4.53
N ASP A 15 9.22 5.30 -4.00
CA ASP A 15 10.25 4.37 -3.56
C ASP A 15 10.07 4.07 -2.07
N PHE A 16 9.52 2.92 -1.74
CA PHE A 16 9.37 2.48 -0.35
C PHE A 16 10.17 1.22 -0.07
N TRP A 17 10.49 1.06 1.20
CA TRP A 17 11.15 -0.10 1.74
C TRP A 17 10.50 -0.40 3.09
N ASN A 18 9.79 -1.53 3.18
CA ASN A 18 9.09 -1.93 4.38
C ASN A 18 9.71 -3.21 4.92
N LEU A 19 9.88 -3.30 6.24
CA LEU A 19 10.39 -4.49 6.90
C LEU A 19 9.39 -4.96 7.93
N GLU A 20 8.89 -6.18 7.75
CA GLU A 20 7.99 -6.86 8.66
C GLU A 20 8.74 -7.92 9.46
N ILE A 21 8.65 -7.91 10.78
CA ILE A 21 9.22 -8.90 11.69
C ILE A 21 8.10 -9.76 12.26
N LYS A 22 8.23 -11.08 12.14
CA LYS A 22 7.33 -12.10 12.70
C LYS A 22 8.15 -13.13 13.50
N GLY A 23 8.31 -12.89 14.80
CA GLY A 23 9.11 -13.74 15.68
C GLY A 23 10.59 -13.64 15.34
N ASN A 24 11.19 -14.76 14.96
CA ASN A 24 12.59 -14.87 14.56
C ASN A 24 12.80 -14.71 13.04
N SER A 25 11.82 -14.20 12.30
CA SER A 25 11.96 -13.93 10.86
C SER A 25 11.58 -12.51 10.52
N PHE A 26 12.17 -12.00 9.45
CA PHE A 26 11.70 -10.80 8.79
C PHE A 26 11.46 -11.02 7.31
N THR A 27 10.62 -10.18 6.73
CA THR A 27 10.36 -10.06 5.30
C THR A 27 10.47 -8.60 4.89
N ILE A 28 11.22 -8.35 3.84
CA ILE A 28 11.41 -7.02 3.25
C ILE A 28 10.53 -6.92 2.01
N PHE A 29 9.77 -5.82 1.94
CA PHE A 29 8.90 -5.50 0.82
C PHE A 29 9.35 -4.19 0.18
N THR A 30 9.43 -4.19 -1.14
CA THR A 30 9.71 -3.00 -1.95
C THR A 30 8.64 -2.79 -3.01
N TYR A 31 8.62 -1.59 -3.58
CA TYR A 31 7.81 -1.33 -4.75
C TYR A 31 8.62 -1.58 -6.00
N ASP A 32 8.13 -2.42 -6.89
CA ASP A 32 8.57 -2.31 -8.27
C ASP A 32 7.75 -1.22 -8.95
N LYS A 33 8.37 -0.06 -9.20
CA LYS A 33 7.75 1.05 -9.96
C LYS A 33 7.40 0.65 -11.40
N THR A 34 8.08 -0.35 -11.95
CA THR A 34 7.85 -0.88 -13.29
C THR A 34 6.60 -1.74 -13.31
N ASP A 35 6.52 -2.72 -12.40
CA ASP A 35 5.39 -3.65 -12.28
C ASP A 35 4.22 -3.10 -11.48
N LEU A 36 4.40 -1.94 -10.83
CA LEU A 36 3.42 -1.27 -9.98
C LEU A 36 2.83 -2.24 -8.95
N ASP A 37 3.70 -3.10 -8.41
CA ASP A 37 3.38 -4.18 -7.49
C ASP A 37 4.38 -4.23 -6.35
N PHE A 38 3.99 -4.88 -5.26
CA PHE A 38 4.89 -5.14 -4.15
C PHE A 38 5.72 -6.37 -4.45
N GLU A 39 7.03 -6.26 -4.30
CA GLU A 39 7.96 -7.37 -4.42
C GLU A 39 8.51 -7.73 -3.04
N ILE A 40 8.57 -9.03 -2.75
CA ILE A 40 9.36 -9.53 -1.62
C ILE A 40 10.82 -9.49 -2.07
N GLU A 41 11.56 -8.48 -1.59
CA GLU A 41 13.00 -8.36 -1.88
C GLU A 41 13.76 -9.49 -1.19
N GLU A 42 13.43 -9.75 0.08
CA GLU A 42 14.12 -10.75 0.90
C GLU A 42 13.21 -11.27 2.01
N SER A 43 13.42 -12.54 2.39
CA SER A 43 12.85 -13.10 3.61
C SER A 43 13.90 -13.96 4.29
N GLN A 44 14.14 -13.71 5.57
CA GLN A 44 15.16 -14.40 6.34
C GLN A 44 14.63 -14.86 7.70
N THR A 45 15.06 -16.04 8.13
CA THR A 45 14.76 -16.60 9.45
C THR A 45 16.06 -16.80 10.22
N PHE A 46 16.01 -16.47 11.51
CA PHE A 46 17.14 -16.47 12.43
C PHE A 46 16.93 -17.51 13.52
N GLU A 47 18.00 -17.84 14.27
CA GLU A 47 17.91 -18.80 15.36
C GLU A 47 17.06 -18.27 16.54
N THR A 48 17.09 -16.96 16.77
CA THR A 48 16.39 -16.30 17.87
C THR A 48 15.74 -14.98 17.43
N ASP A 49 14.69 -14.56 18.15
CA ASP A 49 14.04 -13.25 17.98
C ASP A 49 15.06 -12.10 18.13
N ASP A 50 16.02 -12.22 19.06
CA ASP A 50 17.02 -11.17 19.32
C ASP A 50 17.97 -10.96 18.13
N LEU A 51 18.45 -12.04 17.50
CA LEU A 51 19.31 -11.94 16.32
C LEU A 51 18.54 -11.33 15.13
N CYS A 52 17.28 -11.73 14.95
CA CYS A 52 16.42 -11.16 13.93
C CYS A 52 16.24 -9.65 14.13
N PHE A 53 15.99 -9.22 15.37
CA PHE A 53 15.79 -7.82 15.69
C PHE A 53 17.06 -6.98 15.49
N GLN A 54 18.22 -7.50 15.87
CA GLN A 54 19.51 -6.82 15.66
C GLN A 54 19.81 -6.60 14.18
N GLU A 55 19.61 -7.60 13.32
CA GLU A 55 19.85 -7.44 11.89
C GLU A 55 18.80 -6.50 11.26
N ALA A 56 17.54 -6.62 11.65
CA ALA A 56 16.50 -5.70 11.19
C ALA A 56 16.81 -4.24 11.55
N GLU A 57 17.25 -3.95 12.78
CA GLU A 57 17.66 -2.60 13.17
C GLU A 57 18.83 -2.07 12.34
N LYS A 58 19.81 -2.92 12.03
CA LYS A 58 20.96 -2.55 11.18
C LYS A 58 20.49 -2.14 9.79
N LEU A 59 19.65 -2.95 9.14
CA LEU A 59 19.10 -2.64 7.81
C LEU A 59 18.28 -1.35 7.80
N ILE A 60 17.47 -1.13 8.85
CA ILE A 60 16.68 0.11 8.99
C ILE A 60 17.60 1.33 9.08
N ARG A 61 18.67 1.26 9.89
CA ARG A 61 19.64 2.36 10.01
C ARG A 61 20.33 2.64 8.69
N GLU A 62 20.76 1.60 7.97
CA GLU A 62 21.36 1.74 6.64
C GLU A 62 20.42 2.45 5.66
N LYS A 63 19.12 2.13 5.65
CA LYS A 63 18.14 2.81 4.79
C LYS A 63 17.94 4.27 5.19
N LEU A 64 17.82 4.56 6.49
CA LEU A 64 17.68 5.94 6.99
C LEU A 64 18.89 6.82 6.63
N ASP A 65 20.10 6.25 6.71
CA ASP A 65 21.34 6.94 6.33
C ASP A 65 21.43 7.16 4.80
N ASN A 66 20.79 6.29 4.02
CA ASN A 66 20.76 6.35 2.55
C ASN A 66 19.55 7.12 1.97
N GLY A 67 19.02 8.08 2.72
CA GLY A 67 18.01 9.00 2.21
C GLY A 67 16.58 8.50 2.27
N TYR A 68 16.31 7.44 3.02
CA TYR A 68 14.94 7.10 3.44
C TYR A 68 14.56 7.83 4.73
N GLU A 69 13.26 7.93 4.99
CA GLU A 69 12.68 8.39 6.24
C GLU A 69 11.58 7.44 6.73
N ALA A 70 11.47 7.30 8.04
CA ALA A 70 10.40 6.53 8.65
C ALA A 70 9.07 7.28 8.57
N VAL A 71 8.02 6.58 8.16
CA VAL A 71 6.65 7.12 8.15
C VAL A 71 6.18 7.32 9.59
N SER A 72 5.66 8.50 9.90
CA SER A 72 5.21 8.80 11.27
C SER A 72 3.94 8.01 11.63
N PRO A 73 3.74 7.61 12.90
CA PRO A 73 2.53 6.94 13.33
C PRO A 73 1.24 7.72 13.02
N GLU A 74 1.27 9.05 13.09
CA GLU A 74 0.13 9.91 12.75
C GLU A 74 -0.20 9.83 11.25
N THR A 75 0.82 9.66 10.41
CA THR A 75 0.64 9.49 8.98
C THR A 75 0.01 8.13 8.69
N LEU A 76 0.47 7.06 9.34
CA LEU A 76 -0.13 5.72 9.25
C LEU A 76 -1.60 5.75 9.67
N GLN A 77 -1.89 6.33 10.84
CA GLN A 77 -3.26 6.45 11.35
C GLN A 77 -4.17 7.22 10.40
N ARG A 78 -3.65 8.27 9.75
CA ARG A 78 -4.41 9.03 8.75
C ARG A 78 -4.71 8.20 7.51
N ILE A 79 -3.81 7.32 7.10
CA ILE A 79 -4.03 6.42 5.96
C ILE A 79 -5.14 5.43 6.29
N ASP A 80 -5.05 4.77 7.46
CA ASP A 80 -6.09 3.84 7.93
C ASP A 80 -7.48 4.49 7.91
N GLN A 81 -7.60 5.73 8.43
CA GLN A 81 -8.87 6.48 8.42
C GLN A 81 -9.39 6.80 7.02
N LEU A 82 -8.50 7.04 6.05
CA LEU A 82 -8.89 7.31 4.67
C LEU A 82 -9.32 6.02 3.96
N GLU A 83 -8.67 4.89 4.26
CA GLU A 83 -9.05 3.57 3.75
C GLU A 83 -10.41 3.14 4.31
N ASP A 84 -10.65 3.30 5.61
CA ASP A 84 -11.95 3.07 6.25
C ASP A 84 -13.04 3.92 5.56
N LYS A 85 -12.74 5.20 5.32
CA LYS A 85 -13.68 6.10 4.62
C LYS A 85 -13.99 5.65 3.19
N LEU A 86 -13.03 5.09 2.46
CA LEU A 86 -13.31 4.51 1.14
C LEU A 86 -14.27 3.32 1.25
N GLY A 87 -14.07 2.47 2.28
CA GLY A 87 -14.98 1.37 2.60
C GLY A 87 -16.40 1.84 2.88
N ASP A 88 -16.54 2.84 3.76
CA ASP A 88 -17.85 3.44 4.09
C ASP A 88 -18.55 4.00 2.86
N LEU A 89 -17.83 4.76 2.02
CA LEU A 89 -18.38 5.33 0.79
C LEU A 89 -18.78 4.25 -0.22
N ALA A 90 -17.99 3.18 -0.37
CA ALA A 90 -18.33 2.08 -1.26
C ALA A 90 -19.57 1.31 -0.76
N MET A 91 -19.73 1.16 0.55
CA MET A 91 -20.91 0.57 1.16
C MET A 91 -22.15 1.45 0.98
N GLU A 92 -22.02 2.76 1.19
CA GLU A 92 -23.09 3.76 0.98
C GLU A 92 -23.54 3.80 -0.48
N TYR A 93 -22.59 3.71 -1.43
CA TYR A 93 -22.89 3.60 -2.85
C TYR A 93 -23.77 2.37 -3.15
N ARG A 94 -23.43 1.21 -2.60
CA ARG A 94 -24.20 -0.04 -2.82
C ARG A 94 -25.60 -0.01 -2.20
N ALA A 95 -25.78 0.79 -1.16
CA ALA A 95 -27.05 0.93 -0.44
C ALA A 95 -27.93 2.07 -0.99
N SER A 96 -27.43 2.86 -1.94
CA SER A 96 -28.12 4.04 -2.46
C SER A 96 -29.21 3.71 -3.49
N ASP A 97 -30.26 4.53 -3.51
CA ASP A 97 -31.26 4.57 -4.56
C ASP A 97 -30.85 5.61 -5.63
N LEU A 98 -31.36 5.49 -6.87
CA LEU A 98 -31.03 6.37 -8.01
C LEU A 98 -31.08 7.87 -7.65
N GLY A 99 -29.92 8.51 -7.47
CA GLY A 99 -29.78 9.96 -7.28
C GLY A 99 -28.67 10.44 -6.33
N SER A 100 -28.25 9.65 -5.33
CA SER A 100 -27.17 10.01 -4.38
C SER A 100 -25.77 9.56 -4.80
N GLU A 101 -25.69 8.74 -5.85
CA GLU A 101 -24.46 8.09 -6.31
C GLU A 101 -23.36 9.08 -6.75
N GLU A 102 -23.74 10.18 -7.42
CA GLU A 102 -22.79 11.15 -7.99
C GLU A 102 -21.95 11.84 -6.90
N GLU A 103 -22.56 12.19 -5.77
CA GLU A 103 -21.89 12.81 -4.64
C GLU A 103 -20.94 11.81 -3.96
N ILE A 104 -21.39 10.57 -3.75
CA ILE A 104 -20.59 9.49 -3.16
C ILE A 104 -19.36 9.18 -4.03
N ILE A 105 -19.54 9.07 -5.36
CA ILE A 105 -18.44 8.87 -6.31
C ILE A 105 -17.45 10.04 -6.23
N SER A 106 -17.95 11.28 -6.18
CA SER A 106 -17.09 12.47 -6.08
C SER A 106 -16.24 12.46 -4.81
N ASP A 107 -16.84 12.13 -3.66
CA ASP A 107 -16.14 12.06 -2.39
C ASP A 107 -15.13 10.91 -2.35
N TYR A 108 -15.48 9.76 -2.94
CA TYR A 108 -14.58 8.64 -3.10
C TYR A 108 -13.33 9.03 -3.93
N HIS A 109 -13.53 9.77 -5.03
CA HIS A 109 -12.42 10.29 -5.85
C HIS A 109 -11.54 11.28 -5.09
N LYS A 110 -12.12 12.13 -4.24
CA LYS A 110 -11.33 13.06 -3.39
C LYS A 110 -10.45 12.28 -2.42
N VAL A 111 -10.99 11.25 -1.77
CA VAL A 111 -10.22 10.42 -0.83
C VAL A 111 -9.10 9.67 -1.55
N LEU A 112 -9.39 9.05 -2.70
CA LEU A 112 -8.35 8.44 -3.53
C LEU A 112 -7.29 9.45 -3.96
N ASN A 113 -7.68 10.65 -4.40
CA ASN A 113 -6.71 11.67 -4.77
C ASN A 113 -5.83 12.07 -3.58
N ILE A 114 -6.34 12.12 -2.35
CA ILE A 114 -5.51 12.40 -1.17
C ILE A 114 -4.48 11.28 -0.96
N LEU A 115 -4.90 10.02 -1.05
CA LEU A 115 -4.00 8.86 -0.93
C LEU A 115 -2.94 8.82 -2.04
N PHE A 116 -3.33 9.16 -3.27
CA PHE A 116 -2.45 9.14 -4.45
C PHE A 116 -1.55 10.40 -4.60
N GLN A 117 -2.05 11.61 -4.31
CA GLN A 117 -1.28 12.86 -4.49
C GLN A 117 -0.28 13.12 -3.37
N LYS A 118 -0.55 12.64 -2.16
CA LYS A 118 0.38 12.80 -1.03
C LYS A 118 1.46 11.72 -0.97
N ASN A 119 1.53 10.85 -1.97
CA ASN A 119 2.38 9.67 -1.93
C ASN A 119 2.14 8.89 -0.63
N LEU A 120 0.88 8.55 -0.39
CA LEU A 120 0.50 7.69 0.74
C LEU A 120 0.11 6.29 0.24
N ILE A 121 0.42 6.00 -1.02
CA ILE A 121 0.09 4.75 -1.72
C ILE A 121 0.82 3.51 -1.15
N HIS A 122 1.72 3.71 -0.18
CA HIS A 122 2.66 2.72 0.35
C HIS A 122 2.02 1.59 1.17
N PHE A 123 0.70 1.66 1.38
CA PHE A 123 -0.08 0.77 2.26
C PHE A 123 -1.22 0.06 1.55
N TRP A 124 -1.26 0.14 0.22
CA TRP A 124 -2.22 -0.57 -0.61
C TRP A 124 -1.77 -1.99 -1.05
N PRO A 125 -0.89 -2.78 -0.35
CA PRO A 125 -0.73 -4.19 -0.74
C PRO A 125 -1.92 -5.04 -0.31
N GLN A 126 -2.78 -4.55 0.57
CA GLN A 126 -4.08 -5.15 0.82
C GLN A 126 -5.04 -4.40 -0.08
N ARG A 127 -5.72 -5.11 -0.99
CA ARG A 127 -6.92 -4.55 -1.59
C ARG A 127 -7.72 -3.92 -0.43
N PRO A 128 -8.28 -2.71 -0.53
CA PRO A 128 -9.53 -2.47 0.17
C PRO A 128 -10.34 -3.72 -0.15
N ASP A 129 -10.90 -4.39 0.86
CA ASP A 129 -11.73 -5.58 0.62
C ASP A 129 -12.56 -5.35 -0.63
N SER A 130 -12.83 -6.36 -1.47
CA SER A 130 -13.62 -6.12 -2.70
C SER A 130 -14.93 -5.36 -2.42
N ASP A 131 -15.34 -5.36 -1.16
CA ASP A 131 -16.45 -4.62 -0.60
C ASP A 131 -16.26 -3.11 -0.40
N SER A 132 -15.01 -2.64 -0.37
CA SER A 132 -14.58 -1.25 -0.21
C SER A 132 -14.26 -0.54 -1.53
N LEU A 133 -14.51 -1.19 -2.68
CA LEU A 133 -14.32 -0.60 -4.00
C LEU A 133 -15.64 -0.26 -4.67
N LEU A 134 -15.67 0.90 -5.34
CA LEU A 134 -16.70 1.22 -6.33
C LEU A 134 -16.55 0.34 -7.58
N PRO A 135 -17.62 0.17 -8.38
CA PRO A 135 -17.53 -0.47 -9.69
C PRO A 135 -16.49 0.19 -10.59
N ASP A 136 -15.81 -0.60 -11.44
CA ASP A 136 -14.68 -0.14 -12.28
C ASP A 136 -15.03 1.09 -13.14
N GLU A 137 -16.26 1.17 -13.64
CA GLU A 137 -16.75 2.30 -14.44
C GLU A 137 -16.72 3.64 -13.67
N HIS A 138 -16.89 3.59 -12.35
CA HIS A 138 -16.85 4.73 -11.45
C HIS A 138 -15.47 4.98 -10.85
N MET A 139 -14.49 4.12 -11.08
CA MET A 139 -13.12 4.35 -10.61
C MET A 139 -12.41 5.47 -11.39
N PRO A 140 -11.48 6.23 -10.81
CA PRO A 140 -10.69 7.20 -11.56
C PRO A 140 -9.90 6.55 -12.70
N LYS A 141 -9.68 7.28 -13.81
CA LYS A 141 -8.97 6.76 -14.99
C LYS A 141 -7.57 6.22 -14.63
N PHE A 142 -6.81 6.94 -13.80
CA PHE A 142 -5.47 6.51 -13.41
C PHE A 142 -5.48 5.16 -12.68
N TYR A 143 -6.53 4.90 -11.89
CA TYR A 143 -6.70 3.64 -11.17
C TYR A 143 -7.00 2.51 -12.15
N ARG A 144 -7.95 2.71 -13.07
CA ARG A 144 -8.22 1.72 -14.13
C ARG A 144 -6.99 1.43 -14.99
N ASP A 145 -6.26 2.47 -15.40
CA ASP A 145 -5.03 2.33 -16.19
C ASP A 145 -3.96 1.50 -15.43
N HIS A 146 -3.89 1.64 -14.09
CA HIS A 146 -3.00 0.84 -13.23
C HIS A 146 -3.44 -0.63 -13.20
N TRP A 147 -4.74 -0.90 -13.01
CA TRP A 147 -5.28 -2.26 -13.00
C TRP A 147 -5.12 -3.01 -14.32
N ASP A 148 -5.39 -2.33 -15.43
CA ASP A 148 -5.23 -2.92 -16.76
C ASP A 148 -3.78 -3.37 -16.98
N ARG A 149 -2.80 -2.56 -16.54
CA ARG A 149 -1.38 -2.94 -16.63
C ARG A 149 -1.08 -4.19 -15.80
N ARG A 150 -1.58 -4.29 -14.57
CA ARG A 150 -1.40 -5.48 -13.71
C ARG A 150 -2.00 -6.74 -14.35
N ILE A 151 -3.22 -6.65 -14.86
CA ILE A 151 -3.90 -7.78 -15.52
C ILE A 151 -3.14 -8.23 -16.76
N GLN A 152 -2.68 -7.30 -17.61
CA GLN A 152 -1.89 -7.65 -18.79
C GLN A 152 -0.56 -8.32 -18.42
N LYS A 153 0.13 -7.83 -17.38
CA LYS A 153 1.36 -8.46 -16.89
C LYS A 153 1.15 -9.85 -16.32
N TRP A 154 0.10 -10.04 -15.52
CA TRP A 154 -0.27 -11.36 -15.01
C TRP A 154 -0.53 -12.35 -16.16
N LYS A 155 -1.25 -11.91 -17.21
CA LYS A 155 -1.48 -12.72 -18.41
C LYS A 155 -0.17 -13.09 -19.12
N MET A 156 0.76 -12.15 -19.27
CA MET A 156 2.08 -12.42 -19.89
C MET A 156 2.94 -13.39 -19.08
N LYS A 157 2.86 -13.37 -17.74
CA LYS A 157 3.68 -14.22 -16.85
C LYS A 157 3.10 -15.63 -16.68
N ASN A 158 1.78 -15.79 -16.69
CA ASN A 158 1.09 -17.05 -16.39
C ASN A 158 0.55 -17.77 -17.64
N TRP A 159 0.56 -17.12 -18.81
CA TRP A 159 0.20 -17.75 -20.08
C TRP A 159 1.47 -18.00 -20.90
N LYS A 160 2.15 -19.10 -20.60
CA LYS A 160 3.14 -19.76 -21.47
C LYS A 160 2.71 -21.19 -21.73
#